data_AF-A0A2G8HWI1-F1
#
_entry.id   AF-A0A2G8HWI1-F1
#
_cell.length_a   1.000
_cell.length_b   1.000
_cell.length_c   1.000
_cell.angle_alpha   90.00
_cell.angle_beta   90.00
_cell.angle_gamma   90.00
#
_symmetry.space_group_name_H-M   'P 1'
#
loop_
_entity.id
_entity.type
_entity.pdbx_description
1 polymer ?
#
loop_
_entity_poly.entity_id
_entity_poly.type
_entity_poly.pdbx_seq_one_letter_code
_entity_poly.pdbx_strand_id
1 'polypeptide(L)'
;MAKLLLLLLFTLPTFALTESNSRLITGLKYPNTKSEGTTPVYSKAIIPSSESFNGGYNSLLQYVTASPDQENAGSCLFMSSTGTVEWWYSKLNPQITNPKDKDLSERYFMNLSKEGLDNDLDYWPTDMIYALNKRGKIYRNEDYRYTKGWYKSVGGKRIPAIAHEEKAYYGISYSWISLYDDLTAPMIKLPKFEREIIFKDPAANRWNVTTAPKDIVSKIKNMIKKRNAPVLAIYNHVGFWHATMIVGFNDHASTEGCPFVGTYDQRMNARADEIVEEANAASTTSEKNKLLRKAKNFRKRGKQVDDSLTSRGGCRDKGVFYVRDSIYSDPSMPLYDYDLENEGEETHLNAKVILREYEWAEHLINHAYQIYPIQ
;
A
#
# COMPACT_ATOMS: atom_id res chain seq x y z
N MET A 1 -31.93 -24.65 -68.24
CA MET A 1 -30.60 -25.13 -67.80
C MET A 1 -30.14 -24.24 -66.66
N ALA A 2 -29.93 -24.86 -65.51
CA ALA A 2 -29.73 -24.21 -64.22
C ALA A 2 -28.40 -23.47 -64.12
N LYS A 3 -28.43 -22.24 -63.58
CA LYS A 3 -27.25 -21.61 -62.97
C LYS A 3 -27.53 -21.44 -61.48
N LEU A 4 -26.98 -22.38 -60.72
CA LEU A 4 -26.90 -22.40 -59.28
C LEU A 4 -25.79 -21.41 -58.87
N LEU A 5 -26.14 -20.26 -58.32
CA LEU A 5 -25.18 -19.35 -57.69
C LEU A 5 -25.29 -19.56 -56.17
N LEU A 6 -24.38 -20.35 -55.62
CA LEU A 6 -24.22 -20.55 -54.18
C LEU A 6 -23.67 -19.26 -53.58
N LEU A 7 -24.48 -18.51 -52.83
CA LEU A 7 -23.97 -17.50 -51.90
C LEU A 7 -23.46 -18.22 -50.64
N LEU A 8 -22.14 -18.37 -50.54
CA LEU A 8 -21.47 -18.73 -49.30
C LEU A 8 -21.43 -17.48 -48.39
N LEU A 9 -22.43 -17.35 -47.53
CA LEU A 9 -22.38 -16.50 -46.34
C LEU A 9 -21.34 -17.09 -45.37
N PHE A 10 -20.10 -16.63 -45.46
CA PHE A 10 -19.13 -16.81 -44.39
C PHE A 10 -19.57 -15.97 -43.19
N THR A 11 -20.23 -16.61 -42.23
CA THR A 11 -20.35 -16.08 -40.87
C THR A 11 -18.96 -16.09 -40.26
N LEU A 12 -18.26 -14.95 -40.32
CA LEU A 12 -17.07 -14.74 -39.51
C LEU A 12 -17.47 -14.91 -38.04
N PRO A 13 -16.75 -15.73 -37.24
CA PRO A 13 -16.95 -15.72 -35.81
C PRO A 13 -16.58 -14.32 -35.34
N THR A 14 -17.57 -13.59 -34.82
CA THR A 14 -17.33 -12.47 -33.93
C THR A 14 -16.58 -13.04 -32.73
N PHE A 15 -15.25 -13.05 -32.83
CA PHE A 15 -14.43 -12.98 -31.64
C PHE A 15 -14.86 -11.70 -30.96
N ALA A 16 -15.72 -11.85 -29.94
CA ALA A 16 -15.82 -10.88 -28.88
C ALA A 16 -14.39 -10.77 -28.33
N LEU A 17 -13.64 -9.81 -28.85
CA LEU A 17 -12.56 -9.18 -28.14
C LEU A 17 -13.22 -8.70 -26.85
N THR A 18 -13.13 -9.52 -25.81
CA THR A 18 -13.22 -9.03 -24.45
C THR A 18 -12.26 -7.87 -24.41
N GLU A 19 -12.79 -6.64 -24.36
CA GLU A 19 -11.97 -5.45 -24.13
C GLU A 19 -11.05 -5.79 -22.96
N SER A 20 -9.76 -5.94 -23.27
CA SER A 20 -8.77 -6.15 -22.22
C SER A 20 -8.87 -4.92 -21.33
N ASN A 21 -9.34 -5.14 -20.12
CA ASN A 21 -9.71 -4.14 -19.14
C ASN A 21 -8.52 -3.19 -18.88
N SER A 22 -8.40 -2.13 -19.68
CA SER A 22 -7.20 -1.26 -19.77
C SER A 22 -7.04 -0.32 -18.57
N ARG A 23 -7.97 -0.40 -17.62
CA ARG A 23 -8.01 0.43 -16.41
C ARG A 23 -7.48 -0.26 -15.16
N LEU A 24 -6.86 -1.44 -15.27
CA LEU A 24 -6.33 -2.15 -14.11
C LEU A 24 -4.80 -2.13 -14.07
N ILE A 25 -4.26 -1.76 -12.92
CA ILE A 25 -2.83 -1.85 -12.60
C ILE A 25 -2.60 -3.00 -11.61
N THR A 26 -1.50 -3.73 -11.78
CA THR A 26 -1.12 -4.82 -10.88
C THR A 26 -0.04 -4.34 -9.94
N GLY A 27 -0.24 -4.59 -8.65
CA GLY A 27 0.74 -4.30 -7.62
C GLY A 27 1.19 -5.56 -6.90
N LEU A 28 2.42 -5.53 -6.38
CA LEU A 28 3.05 -6.66 -5.71
C LEU A 28 3.26 -6.37 -4.23
N LYS A 29 2.76 -7.26 -3.37
CA LYS A 29 3.06 -7.24 -1.94
C LYS A 29 3.95 -8.42 -1.59
N TYR A 30 5.17 -8.12 -1.15
CA TYR A 30 6.12 -9.12 -0.70
C TYR A 30 5.94 -9.43 0.78
N PRO A 31 6.21 -10.68 1.21
CA PRO A 31 6.30 -11.03 2.62
C PRO A 31 7.46 -10.32 3.32
N ASN A 32 7.19 -9.69 4.46
CA ASN A 32 8.23 -9.08 5.29
C ASN A 32 8.91 -10.14 6.18
N THR A 33 8.22 -11.24 6.44
CA THR A 33 8.66 -12.33 7.31
C THR A 33 8.30 -13.68 6.69
N LYS A 34 9.06 -14.73 7.03
CA LYS A 34 8.69 -16.12 6.66
C LYS A 34 7.30 -16.51 7.16
N SER A 35 6.83 -15.93 8.27
CA SER A 35 5.49 -16.17 8.79
C SER A 35 4.39 -15.59 7.89
N GLU A 36 4.65 -14.52 7.16
CA GLU A 36 3.70 -13.97 6.17
C GLU A 36 3.68 -14.88 4.92
N GLY A 37 4.85 -15.29 4.44
CA GLY A 37 5.00 -16.24 3.34
C GLY A 37 6.38 -16.16 2.72
N THR A 38 6.55 -16.82 1.58
CA THR A 38 7.78 -16.82 0.77
C THR A 38 7.55 -16.27 -0.64
N THR A 39 6.29 -16.22 -1.09
CA THR A 39 5.89 -15.73 -2.42
C THR A 39 5.23 -14.35 -2.32
N PRO A 40 5.49 -13.45 -3.29
CA PRO A 40 4.74 -12.20 -3.42
C PRO A 40 3.26 -12.47 -3.73
N VAL A 41 2.39 -11.58 -3.28
CA VAL A 41 0.98 -11.57 -3.68
C VAL A 41 0.68 -10.44 -4.63
N TYR A 42 0.02 -10.79 -5.72
CA TYR A 42 -0.50 -9.86 -6.70
C TYR A 42 -1.86 -9.33 -6.26
N SER A 43 -2.07 -8.03 -6.49
CA SER A 43 -3.35 -7.38 -6.31
C SER A 43 -3.60 -6.41 -7.45
N LYS A 44 -4.87 -6.19 -7.78
CA LYS A 44 -5.26 -5.26 -8.84
C LYS A 44 -5.84 -4.00 -8.24
N ALA A 45 -5.52 -2.85 -8.81
CA ALA A 45 -6.17 -1.58 -8.52
C ALA A 45 -6.72 -0.98 -9.81
N ILE A 46 -7.63 -0.02 -9.68
CA ILE A 46 -8.19 0.70 -10.82
C ILE A 46 -7.34 1.96 -11.03
N ILE A 47 -6.87 2.17 -12.26
CA ILE A 47 -6.23 3.42 -12.69
C ILE A 47 -7.36 4.43 -12.96
N PRO A 48 -7.32 5.62 -12.34
CA PRO A 48 -8.34 6.63 -12.59
C PRO A 48 -8.29 7.15 -14.03
N SER A 49 -9.47 7.37 -14.61
CA SER A 49 -9.65 8.17 -15.83
C SER A 49 -10.12 9.60 -15.48
N SER A 50 -10.22 10.48 -16.47
CA SER A 50 -10.83 11.80 -16.29
C SER A 50 -12.24 11.72 -15.71
N GLU A 51 -13.03 10.72 -16.13
CA GLU A 51 -14.39 10.47 -15.64
C GLU A 51 -14.42 10.07 -14.16
N SER A 52 -13.38 9.40 -13.67
CA SER A 52 -13.27 8.97 -12.26
C SER A 52 -13.29 10.16 -11.28
N PHE A 53 -12.96 11.36 -11.75
CA PHE A 53 -12.91 12.59 -10.94
C PHE A 53 -14.20 13.42 -11.03
N ASN A 54 -15.09 13.13 -11.98
CA ASN A 54 -16.31 13.93 -12.17
C ASN A 54 -17.27 13.79 -10.99
N GLY A 55 -17.58 14.92 -10.33
CA GLY A 55 -18.44 14.95 -9.14
C GLY A 55 -17.79 14.44 -7.85
N GLY A 56 -16.48 14.10 -7.87
CA GLY A 56 -15.74 13.63 -6.71
C GLY A 56 -15.23 14.73 -5.78
N TYR A 57 -14.82 14.34 -4.57
CA TYR A 57 -14.08 15.21 -3.66
C TYR A 57 -12.59 15.20 -4.03
N ASN A 58 -12.19 16.12 -4.90
CA ASN A 58 -10.87 16.16 -5.54
C ASN A 58 -9.88 17.15 -4.89
N SER A 59 -10.31 17.93 -3.88
CA SER A 59 -9.56 19.10 -3.39
C SER A 59 -8.16 18.76 -2.87
N LEU A 60 -7.94 17.54 -2.38
CA LEU A 60 -6.67 17.12 -1.81
C LEU A 60 -5.66 16.65 -2.87
N LEU A 61 -6.11 16.29 -4.09
CA LEU A 61 -5.28 15.66 -5.13
C LEU A 61 -4.09 16.51 -5.58
N GLN A 62 -4.26 17.84 -5.56
CA GLN A 62 -3.23 18.79 -6.00
C GLN A 62 -1.94 18.73 -5.16
N TYR A 63 -2.03 18.29 -3.90
CA TYR A 63 -0.89 18.24 -2.98
C TYR A 63 -0.28 16.84 -2.86
N VAL A 64 -0.83 15.83 -3.54
CA VAL A 64 -0.33 14.46 -3.50
C VAL A 64 1.00 14.38 -4.25
N THR A 65 1.96 13.69 -3.66
CA THR A 65 3.25 13.27 -4.22
C THR A 65 3.18 11.77 -4.55
N ALA A 66 3.89 11.32 -5.57
CA ALA A 66 4.04 9.88 -5.81
C ALA A 66 5.08 9.29 -4.84
N SER A 67 4.99 8.00 -4.53
CA SER A 67 6.00 7.30 -3.72
C SER A 67 6.86 6.37 -4.58
N PRO A 68 8.11 6.08 -4.18
CA PRO A 68 8.83 4.91 -4.69
C PRO A 68 8.09 3.60 -4.33
N ASP A 69 8.31 2.55 -5.10
CA ASP A 69 7.82 1.20 -4.79
C ASP A 69 8.51 0.69 -3.53
N GLN A 70 7.72 0.28 -2.55
CA GLN A 70 8.29 -0.23 -1.30
C GLN A 70 8.99 -1.59 -1.47
N GLU A 71 8.72 -2.31 -2.55
CA GLU A 71 9.11 -3.69 -2.79
C GLU A 71 8.92 -4.56 -1.51
N ASN A 72 9.97 -5.24 -1.07
CA ASN A 72 9.99 -6.14 0.08
C ASN A 72 10.53 -5.53 1.38
N ALA A 73 10.69 -4.20 1.46
CA ALA A 73 11.19 -3.59 2.68
C ALA A 73 10.20 -3.64 3.85
N GLY A 74 8.90 -3.74 3.57
CA GLY A 74 7.87 -3.65 4.61
C GLY A 74 7.67 -2.23 5.17
N SER A 75 7.82 -1.23 4.31
CA SER A 75 7.82 0.21 4.66
C SER A 75 6.47 0.91 4.47
N CYS A 76 5.40 0.24 4.01
CA CYS A 76 4.09 0.86 3.71
C CYS A 76 3.54 1.87 4.72
N LEU A 77 3.70 1.63 6.03
CA LEU A 77 3.27 2.58 7.05
C LEU A 77 4.06 3.90 6.96
N PHE A 78 5.37 3.81 6.79
CA PHE A 78 6.24 4.97 6.64
C PHE A 78 6.05 5.65 5.28
N MET A 79 5.82 4.88 4.22
CA MET A 79 5.44 5.42 2.91
C MET A 79 4.19 6.28 2.99
N SER A 80 3.14 5.76 3.62
CA SER A 80 1.88 6.47 3.73
C SER A 80 1.93 7.63 4.73
N SER A 81 2.62 7.45 5.87
CA SER A 81 2.78 8.50 6.88
C SER A 81 3.59 9.67 6.34
N THR A 82 4.69 9.41 5.64
CA THR A 82 5.49 10.45 4.99
C THR A 82 4.66 11.15 3.91
N GLY A 83 3.93 10.41 3.07
CA GLY A 83 3.01 11.01 2.09
C GLY A 83 1.98 11.96 2.72
N THR A 84 1.52 11.69 3.95
CA THR A 84 0.63 12.58 4.69
C THR A 84 1.36 13.84 5.18
N VAL A 85 2.62 13.71 5.61
CA VAL A 85 3.47 14.83 6.02
C VAL A 85 3.81 15.71 4.81
N GLU A 86 4.18 15.12 3.67
CA GLU A 86 4.43 15.81 2.39
C GLU A 86 3.19 16.59 1.95
N TRP A 87 2.01 15.97 2.06
CA TRP A 87 0.75 16.61 1.73
C TRP A 87 0.50 17.86 2.57
N TRP A 88 0.71 17.78 3.89
CA TRP A 88 0.59 18.94 4.78
C TRP A 88 1.67 19.98 4.51
N TYR A 89 2.90 19.55 4.30
CA TYR A 89 4.01 20.44 3.97
C TYR A 89 3.72 21.23 2.70
N SER A 90 3.22 20.57 1.66
CA SER A 90 2.77 21.18 0.39
C SER A 90 1.61 22.16 0.59
N LYS A 91 0.61 21.81 1.39
CA LYS A 91 -0.55 22.68 1.66
C LYS A 91 -0.20 23.91 2.50
N LEU A 92 0.67 23.76 3.49
CA LEU A 92 1.09 24.86 4.38
C LEU A 92 2.12 25.77 3.72
N ASN A 93 2.77 25.31 2.65
CA ASN A 93 3.81 26.04 1.93
C ASN A 93 3.47 26.15 0.43
N PRO A 94 2.39 26.87 0.05
CA PRO A 94 1.94 26.97 -1.34
C PRO A 94 2.98 27.61 -2.28
N GLN A 95 3.96 28.33 -1.73
CA GLN A 95 5.09 28.88 -2.47
C GLN A 95 6.04 27.81 -3.03
N ILE A 96 6.04 26.60 -2.47
CA ILE A 96 6.83 25.49 -2.99
C ILE A 96 6.06 24.89 -4.17
N THR A 97 6.57 25.07 -5.38
CA THR A 97 5.91 24.60 -6.61
C THR A 97 6.59 23.38 -7.22
N ASN A 98 7.90 23.24 -7.05
CA ASN A 98 8.67 22.10 -7.54
C ASN A 98 8.32 20.83 -6.74
N PRO A 99 7.88 19.74 -7.38
CA PRO A 99 7.57 18.48 -6.70
C PRO A 99 8.73 17.89 -5.89
N LYS A 100 9.97 18.04 -6.36
CA LYS A 100 11.16 17.50 -5.66
C LYS A 100 11.40 18.15 -4.30
N ASP A 101 11.04 19.43 -4.17
CA ASP A 101 11.18 20.17 -2.92
C ASP A 101 10.14 19.76 -1.87
N LYS A 102 9.15 18.95 -2.26
CA LYS A 102 8.09 18.41 -1.39
C LYS A 102 8.31 16.93 -1.06
N ASP A 103 9.27 16.28 -1.71
CA ASP A 103 9.57 14.85 -1.58
C ASP A 103 10.45 14.64 -0.34
N LEU A 104 9.87 14.09 0.71
CA LEU A 104 10.45 13.93 2.04
C LEU A 104 10.90 12.48 2.25
N SER A 105 11.99 12.29 2.99
CA SER A 105 12.61 10.97 3.13
C SER A 105 11.78 10.00 3.99
N GLU A 106 11.13 9.03 3.35
CA GLU A 106 10.50 7.92 4.06
C GLU A 106 11.52 7.08 4.82
N ARG A 107 12.72 6.95 4.27
CA ARG A 107 13.84 6.23 4.90
C ARG A 107 14.24 6.87 6.22
N TYR A 108 14.27 8.21 6.31
CA TYR A 108 14.52 8.91 7.56
C TYR A 108 13.45 8.56 8.59
N PHE A 109 12.17 8.66 8.20
CA PHE A 109 11.07 8.37 9.10
C PHE A 109 11.08 6.90 9.56
N MET A 110 11.38 5.95 8.67
CA MET A 110 11.60 4.53 9.02
C MET A 110 12.65 4.37 10.13
N ASN A 111 13.77 5.08 9.99
CA ASN A 111 14.93 4.90 10.85
C ASN A 111 14.83 5.64 12.19
N LEU A 112 13.80 6.48 12.41
CA LEU A 112 13.48 7.00 13.75
C LEU A 112 13.17 5.89 14.76
N SER A 113 12.60 4.77 14.30
CA SER A 113 12.38 3.58 15.14
C SER A 113 13.68 2.94 15.63
N LYS A 114 14.81 3.17 14.94
CA LYS A 114 16.12 2.63 15.34
C LYS A 114 16.76 3.42 16.47
N GLU A 115 16.31 4.65 16.68
CA GLU A 115 16.73 5.50 17.78
C GLU A 115 15.95 5.26 19.08
N GLY A 116 14.95 4.36 19.05
CA GLY A 116 14.06 4.13 20.18
C GLY A 116 13.07 5.29 20.42
N LEU A 117 12.85 6.15 19.42
CA LEU A 117 11.88 7.25 19.51
C LEU A 117 10.43 6.76 19.52
N ASP A 118 10.21 5.48 19.25
CA ASP A 118 8.93 4.78 19.30
C ASP A 118 8.74 3.91 20.57
N ASN A 119 9.71 3.89 21.49
CA ASN A 119 9.70 3.02 22.67
C ASN A 119 8.56 3.31 23.67
N ASP A 120 8.02 4.52 23.67
CA ASP A 120 6.96 5.01 24.56
C ASP A 120 5.61 5.15 23.84
N LEU A 121 5.48 4.66 22.61
CA LEU A 121 4.21 4.71 21.88
C LEU A 121 3.26 3.63 22.38
N ASP A 122 2.08 4.03 22.84
CA ASP A 122 1.03 3.11 23.28
C ASP A 122 0.62 2.12 22.17
N TYR A 123 0.50 2.61 20.94
CA TYR A 123 0.17 1.76 19.79
C TYR A 123 0.86 2.24 18.52
N TRP A 124 2.10 1.78 18.33
CA TRP A 124 2.96 2.21 17.22
C TRP A 124 2.28 2.28 15.83
N PRO A 125 1.36 1.37 15.38
CA PRO A 125 0.82 1.44 14.02
C PRO A 125 0.07 2.72 13.69
N THR A 126 -0.49 3.41 14.68
CA THR A 126 -1.12 4.71 14.49
C THR A 126 -0.29 5.86 15.04
N ASP A 127 0.70 5.57 15.89
CA ASP A 127 1.34 6.54 16.78
C ASP A 127 2.70 7.03 16.26
N MET A 128 3.23 6.44 15.18
CA MET A 128 4.55 6.78 14.63
C MET A 128 4.76 8.27 14.37
N ILE A 129 3.69 9.05 14.13
CA ILE A 129 3.80 10.50 13.97
C ILE A 129 4.42 11.20 15.19
N TYR A 130 4.21 10.65 16.39
CA TYR A 130 4.80 11.20 17.61
C TYR A 130 6.31 10.96 17.71
N ALA A 131 6.83 9.89 17.10
CA ALA A 131 8.27 9.71 16.96
C ALA A 131 8.88 10.82 16.07
N LEU A 132 8.20 11.19 14.98
CA LEU A 132 8.62 12.31 14.14
C LEU A 132 8.55 13.64 14.88
N ASN A 133 7.53 13.89 15.69
CA ASN A 133 7.42 15.10 16.50
C ASN A 133 8.60 15.30 17.47
N LYS A 134 9.17 14.22 18.02
CA LYS A 134 10.33 14.31 18.93
C LYS A 134 11.55 14.93 18.23
N ARG A 135 11.72 14.68 16.93
CA ARG A 135 12.74 15.34 16.11
C ARG A 135 12.26 16.69 15.58
N GLY A 136 11.00 16.79 15.14
CA GLY A 136 10.39 18.01 14.60
C GLY A 136 10.97 18.45 13.24
N LYS A 137 11.73 17.56 12.58
CA LYS A 137 12.41 17.81 11.32
C LYS A 137 12.61 16.51 10.54
N ILE A 138 12.77 16.62 9.23
CA ILE A 138 12.92 15.49 8.29
C ILE A 138 13.87 15.88 7.15
N TYR A 139 14.61 14.92 6.58
CA TYR A 139 15.38 15.17 5.35
C TYR A 139 14.48 15.15 4.11
N ARG A 140 14.90 15.81 3.04
CA ARG A 140 14.33 15.55 1.72
C ARG A 140 14.75 14.17 1.25
N ASN A 141 13.94 13.53 0.42
CA ASN A 141 14.25 12.21 -0.11
C ASN A 141 15.54 12.25 -0.95
N GLU A 142 15.83 13.32 -1.68
CA GLU A 142 17.10 13.43 -2.43
C GLU A 142 18.35 13.43 -1.54
N ASP A 143 18.24 13.94 -0.31
CA ASP A 143 19.35 14.01 0.66
C ASP A 143 19.52 12.70 1.45
N TYR A 144 18.44 11.94 1.65
CA TYR A 144 18.47 10.64 2.31
C TYR A 144 17.49 9.66 1.64
N ARG A 145 17.91 9.12 0.50
CA ARG A 145 17.05 8.36 -0.42
C ARG A 145 16.58 7.04 0.17
N TYR A 146 15.35 6.67 -0.17
CA TYR A 146 14.91 5.28 -0.14
C TYR A 146 15.73 4.48 -1.16
N THR A 147 16.50 3.50 -0.71
CA THR A 147 17.64 2.99 -1.50
C THR A 147 17.87 1.50 -1.32
N LYS A 148 18.37 0.87 -2.38
CA LYS A 148 18.92 -0.49 -2.38
C LYS A 148 20.41 -0.41 -1.99
N GLY A 149 20.95 -1.58 -1.63
CA GLY A 149 22.33 -1.70 -1.21
C GLY A 149 22.60 -3.06 -0.62
N TRP A 150 23.88 -3.34 -0.38
CA TRP A 150 24.33 -4.59 0.24
C TRP A 150 24.19 -4.53 1.75
N TYR A 151 23.48 -5.49 2.33
CA TYR A 151 23.35 -5.64 3.78
C TYR A 151 23.44 -7.10 4.22
N LYS A 152 23.79 -7.31 5.48
CA LYS A 152 23.71 -8.63 6.14
C LYS A 152 23.05 -8.52 7.50
N SER A 153 22.62 -9.65 8.04
CA SER A 153 22.06 -9.70 9.41
C SER A 153 23.09 -10.25 10.41
N VAL A 154 23.41 -9.45 11.42
CA VAL A 154 24.28 -9.85 12.54
C VAL A 154 23.52 -9.60 13.84
N GLY A 155 23.31 -10.66 14.64
CA GLY A 155 22.55 -10.55 15.90
C GLY A 155 21.12 -10.03 15.73
N GLY A 156 20.47 -10.33 14.59
CA GLY A 156 19.12 -9.84 14.27
C GLY A 156 19.05 -8.39 13.80
N LYS A 157 20.18 -7.67 13.74
CA LYS A 157 20.28 -6.31 13.21
C LYS A 157 20.77 -6.34 11.78
N ARG A 158 20.26 -5.45 10.93
CA ARG A 158 20.78 -5.22 9.57
C ARG A 158 21.95 -4.25 9.67
N ILE A 159 23.06 -4.57 9.02
CA ILE A 159 24.23 -3.72 8.91
C ILE A 159 24.68 -3.64 7.45
N PRO A 160 25.39 -2.58 7.04
CA PRO A 160 25.99 -2.50 5.71
C PRO A 160 26.90 -3.70 5.46
N ALA A 161 26.96 -4.14 4.22
CA ALA A 161 27.84 -5.18 3.73
C ALA A 161 28.43 -4.75 2.38
N ILE A 162 29.38 -5.52 1.87
CA ILE A 162 29.87 -5.37 0.50
C ILE A 162 29.43 -6.55 -0.38
N ALA A 163 29.53 -6.38 -1.69
CA ALA A 163 29.27 -7.46 -2.64
C ALA A 163 30.12 -8.70 -2.33
N HIS A 164 29.53 -9.88 -2.45
CA HIS A 164 30.16 -11.19 -2.22
C HIS A 164 30.65 -11.47 -0.79
N GLU A 165 30.40 -10.58 0.16
CA GLU A 165 30.64 -10.89 1.57
C GLU A 165 29.71 -12.01 2.06
N GLU A 166 30.19 -12.84 3.00
CA GLU A 166 29.40 -13.96 3.52
C GLU A 166 28.05 -13.48 4.11
N LYS A 167 26.95 -14.09 3.65
CA LYS A 167 25.58 -13.73 4.03
C LYS A 167 25.17 -12.29 3.65
N ALA A 168 25.88 -11.64 2.74
CA ALA A 168 25.43 -10.38 2.15
C ALA A 168 24.27 -10.61 1.18
N TYR A 169 23.28 -9.73 1.25
CA TYR A 169 22.11 -9.67 0.38
C TYR A 169 22.01 -8.27 -0.18
N TYR A 170 21.77 -8.15 -1.47
CA TYR A 170 21.45 -6.88 -2.11
C TYR A 170 19.94 -6.65 -2.12
N GLY A 171 19.48 -5.44 -1.82
CA GLY A 171 18.09 -5.04 -2.05
C GLY A 171 17.55 -3.96 -1.11
N ILE A 172 16.27 -3.64 -1.27
CA ILE A 172 15.66 -2.44 -0.67
C ILE A 172 15.61 -2.43 0.86
N SER A 173 15.70 -3.61 1.48
CA SER A 173 15.81 -3.75 2.94
C SER A 173 17.04 -3.04 3.53
N TYR A 174 18.02 -2.66 2.71
CA TYR A 174 19.11 -1.76 3.08
C TYR A 174 18.62 -0.43 3.67
N SER A 175 17.46 0.06 3.22
CA SER A 175 16.85 1.30 3.73
C SER A 175 16.61 1.30 5.24
N TRP A 176 16.50 0.14 5.88
CA TRP A 176 16.35 -0.01 7.35
C TRP A 176 17.63 0.22 8.16
N ILE A 177 18.75 0.48 7.48
CA ILE A 177 20.01 0.83 8.13
C ILE A 177 20.05 2.36 8.30
N SER A 178 20.17 2.79 9.54
CA SER A 178 20.38 4.20 9.91
C SER A 178 21.78 4.63 9.50
N LEU A 179 21.87 5.55 8.53
CA LEU A 179 23.13 6.06 7.95
C LEU A 179 23.06 7.59 7.77
N TYR A 180 22.38 8.29 8.68
CA TYR A 180 22.20 9.75 8.60
C TYR A 180 22.98 10.52 9.66
N ASP A 181 23.71 9.85 10.56
CA ASP A 181 24.45 10.54 11.63
C ASP A 181 25.53 11.49 11.09
N ASP A 182 26.11 11.16 9.93
CA ASP A 182 27.13 11.97 9.25
C ASP A 182 26.56 12.89 8.15
N LEU A 183 25.23 12.93 7.95
CA LEU A 183 24.62 13.77 6.93
C LEU A 183 24.62 15.25 7.34
N THR A 184 25.30 16.06 6.54
CA THR A 184 25.35 17.53 6.70
C THR A 184 24.23 18.27 5.97
N ALA A 185 23.41 17.55 5.19
CA ALA A 185 22.32 18.13 4.43
C ALA A 185 21.32 18.87 5.35
N PRO A 186 20.71 19.97 4.89
CA PRO A 186 19.73 20.69 5.69
C PRO A 186 18.46 19.86 5.85
N MET A 187 17.91 19.86 7.07
CA MET A 187 16.62 19.23 7.35
C MET A 187 15.49 20.25 7.24
N ILE A 188 14.34 19.79 6.76
CA ILE A 188 13.10 20.54 6.71
C ILE A 188 12.46 20.54 8.10
N LYS A 189 12.19 21.73 8.65
CA LYS A 189 11.44 21.88 9.89
C LYS A 189 9.96 21.58 9.64
N LEU A 190 9.37 20.78 10.51
CA LEU A 190 7.97 20.39 10.43
C LEU A 190 7.14 21.07 11.53
N PRO A 191 5.84 21.31 11.32
CA PRO A 191 4.94 21.59 12.42
C PRO A 191 4.84 20.37 13.34
N LYS A 192 4.41 20.59 14.58
CA LYS A 192 4.03 19.47 15.46
C LYS A 192 2.71 18.91 14.97
N PHE A 193 2.60 17.58 14.91
CA PHE A 193 1.40 16.90 14.45
C PHE A 193 0.65 16.20 15.60
N GLU A 194 -0.66 16.03 15.43
CA GLU A 194 -1.51 15.15 16.21
C GLU A 194 -2.16 14.10 15.33
N ARG A 195 -2.69 13.05 15.95
CA ARG A 195 -3.54 12.06 15.29
C ARG A 195 -4.95 12.02 15.86
N GLU A 196 -5.94 11.87 15.01
CA GLU A 196 -7.34 11.60 15.37
C GLU A 196 -7.72 10.22 14.84
N ILE A 197 -8.05 9.29 15.74
CA ILE A 197 -8.48 7.94 15.37
C ILE A 197 -9.93 8.00 14.89
N ILE A 198 -10.17 7.58 13.65
CA ILE A 198 -11.52 7.41 13.09
C ILE A 198 -12.06 6.05 13.51
N PHE A 199 -11.22 5.04 13.39
CA PHE A 199 -11.50 3.66 13.75
C PHE A 199 -10.20 2.92 14.05
N LYS A 200 -10.23 2.07 15.07
CA LYS A 200 -9.17 1.12 15.40
C LYS A 200 -9.86 -0.18 15.77
N ASP A 201 -9.35 -1.30 15.26
CA ASP A 201 -9.81 -2.64 15.63
C ASP A 201 -9.88 -2.73 17.17
N PRO A 202 -11.04 -3.08 17.76
CA PRO A 202 -11.17 -3.21 19.21
C PRO A 202 -10.15 -4.15 19.85
N ALA A 203 -9.67 -5.15 19.11
CA ALA A 203 -8.62 -6.06 19.57
C ALA A 203 -7.19 -5.53 19.33
N ALA A 204 -7.05 -4.31 18.82
CA ALA A 204 -5.78 -3.69 18.42
C ALA A 204 -4.94 -4.58 17.48
N ASN A 205 -5.60 -5.34 16.58
CA ASN A 205 -4.94 -6.33 15.74
C ASN A 205 -4.98 -5.92 14.26
N ARG A 206 -3.85 -5.43 13.76
CA ARG A 206 -3.65 -5.03 12.35
C ARG A 206 -3.80 -6.17 11.31
N TRP A 207 -3.94 -7.42 11.75
CA TRP A 207 -4.13 -8.59 10.88
C TRP A 207 -5.59 -8.99 10.73
N ASN A 208 -6.50 -8.36 11.47
CA ASN A 208 -7.92 -8.67 11.37
C ASN A 208 -8.53 -8.07 10.09
N VAL A 209 -9.63 -8.70 9.66
CA VAL A 209 -10.50 -8.28 8.55
C VAL A 209 -11.93 -8.21 9.08
N THR A 210 -12.81 -7.52 8.36
CA THR A 210 -14.25 -7.37 8.67
C THR A 210 -14.54 -6.75 10.05
N THR A 211 -13.58 -6.04 10.62
CA THR A 211 -13.73 -5.36 11.92
C THR A 211 -14.24 -3.94 11.79
N ALA A 212 -14.13 -3.33 10.60
CA ALA A 212 -14.61 -1.99 10.36
C ALA A 212 -16.13 -1.87 10.61
N PRO A 213 -16.59 -0.78 11.25
CA PRO A 213 -18.01 -0.55 11.45
C PRO A 213 -18.73 -0.38 10.11
N LYS A 214 -20.04 -0.69 10.07
CA LYS A 214 -20.84 -0.59 8.84
C LYS A 214 -20.82 0.80 8.20
N ASP A 215 -20.61 1.85 8.99
CA ASP A 215 -20.59 3.24 8.56
C ASP A 215 -19.17 3.79 8.29
N ILE A 216 -18.13 2.93 8.23
CA ILE A 216 -16.73 3.35 8.08
C ILE A 216 -16.50 4.25 6.87
N VAL A 217 -17.16 3.97 5.74
CA VAL A 217 -17.06 4.77 4.52
C VAL A 217 -17.50 6.21 4.79
N SER A 218 -18.66 6.38 5.42
CA SER A 218 -19.18 7.70 5.80
C SER A 218 -18.28 8.41 6.81
N LYS A 219 -17.73 7.68 7.78
CA LYS A 219 -16.79 8.23 8.77
C LYS A 219 -15.52 8.77 8.10
N ILE A 220 -14.92 8.01 7.19
CA ILE A 220 -13.74 8.43 6.43
C ILE A 220 -14.05 9.68 5.60
N LYS A 221 -15.15 9.67 4.83
CA LYS A 221 -15.58 10.83 4.01
C LYS A 221 -15.82 12.08 4.85
N ASN A 222 -16.49 11.93 5.99
CA ASN A 222 -16.78 13.04 6.90
C ASN A 222 -15.49 13.63 7.47
N MET A 223 -14.52 12.79 7.81
CA MET A 223 -13.22 13.26 8.31
C MET A 223 -12.37 13.94 7.24
N ILE A 224 -12.36 13.40 6.01
CA ILE A 224 -11.78 14.07 4.84
C ILE A 224 -12.37 15.46 4.67
N LYS A 225 -13.71 15.60 4.70
CA LYS A 225 -14.40 16.89 4.58
C LYS A 225 -14.14 17.83 5.77
N LYS A 226 -14.22 17.32 7.00
CA LYS A 226 -14.07 18.08 8.26
C LYS A 226 -12.70 18.74 8.36
N ARG A 227 -11.63 17.98 8.09
CA ARG A 227 -10.25 18.48 8.22
C ARG A 227 -9.66 18.96 6.89
N ASN A 228 -10.35 18.69 5.77
CA ASN A 228 -9.84 18.90 4.42
C ASN A 228 -8.41 18.34 4.32
N ALA A 229 -8.24 17.05 4.68
CA ALA A 229 -6.96 16.39 4.85
C ALA A 229 -7.05 14.87 4.55
N PRO A 230 -5.93 14.19 4.21
CA PRO A 230 -5.91 12.76 3.94
C PRO A 230 -6.25 11.91 5.17
N VAL A 231 -6.68 10.67 4.92
CA VAL A 231 -6.88 9.63 5.94
C VAL A 231 -5.89 8.50 5.70
N LEU A 232 -5.17 8.09 6.74
CA LEU A 232 -4.38 6.87 6.72
C LEU A 232 -5.28 5.68 7.02
N ALA A 233 -5.18 4.65 6.20
CA ALA A 233 -5.93 3.41 6.34
C ALA A 233 -4.96 2.24 6.45
N ILE A 234 -5.20 1.35 7.42
CA ILE A 234 -4.52 0.07 7.56
C ILE A 234 -5.52 -1.04 7.29
N TYR A 235 -5.15 -1.98 6.42
CA TYR A 235 -5.99 -3.10 6.03
C TYR A 235 -5.19 -4.39 5.91
N ASN A 236 -5.88 -5.52 5.81
CA ASN A 236 -5.27 -6.80 5.49
C ASN A 236 -5.75 -7.32 4.13
N HIS A 237 -4.82 -7.74 3.28
CA HIS A 237 -5.12 -8.39 2.02
C HIS A 237 -4.23 -9.62 1.80
N VAL A 238 -4.86 -10.78 1.65
CA VAL A 238 -4.20 -12.08 1.40
C VAL A 238 -3.12 -12.41 2.44
N GLY A 239 -3.39 -12.11 3.71
CA GLY A 239 -2.46 -12.40 4.80
C GLY A 239 -1.33 -11.39 4.99
N PHE A 240 -1.34 -10.27 4.26
CA PHE A 240 -0.42 -9.15 4.44
C PHE A 240 -1.18 -7.94 4.96
N TRP A 241 -0.66 -7.31 6.02
CA TRP A 241 -1.14 -5.99 6.39
C TRP A 241 -0.47 -4.94 5.49
N HIS A 242 -1.21 -3.88 5.19
CA HIS A 242 -0.74 -2.78 4.37
C HIS A 242 -1.34 -1.47 4.88
N ALA A 243 -0.65 -0.37 4.61
CA ALA A 243 -1.07 0.97 4.99
C ALA A 243 -1.04 1.87 3.74
N THR A 244 -2.08 2.68 3.57
CA THR A 244 -2.26 3.57 2.42
C THR A 244 -2.84 4.92 2.86
N MET A 245 -2.79 5.91 1.96
CA MET A 245 -3.32 7.25 2.19
C MET A 245 -4.54 7.50 1.29
N ILE A 246 -5.71 7.72 1.88
CA ILE A 246 -6.94 8.12 1.19
C ILE A 246 -6.96 9.65 1.04
N VAL A 247 -7.08 10.11 -0.21
CA VAL A 247 -6.94 11.53 -0.61
C VAL A 247 -8.20 12.08 -1.29
N GLY A 248 -9.32 11.38 -1.20
CA GLY A 248 -10.60 11.81 -1.74
C GLY A 248 -11.50 10.64 -2.05
N PHE A 249 -12.63 10.90 -2.69
CA PHE A 249 -13.63 9.89 -3.00
C PHE A 249 -14.60 10.35 -4.08
N ASN A 250 -15.29 9.40 -4.71
CA ASN A 250 -16.37 9.66 -5.65
C ASN A 250 -17.44 8.58 -5.55
N ASP A 251 -18.67 9.00 -5.23
CA ASP A 251 -19.84 8.12 -5.09
C ASP A 251 -20.39 7.61 -6.42
N HIS A 252 -19.93 8.16 -7.54
CA HIS A 252 -20.47 7.88 -8.88
C HIS A 252 -19.47 7.20 -9.82
N ALA A 253 -18.19 7.16 -9.46
CA ALA A 253 -17.17 6.48 -10.26
C ALA A 253 -17.35 4.97 -10.21
N SER A 254 -17.11 4.32 -11.36
CA SER A 254 -17.17 2.85 -11.51
C SER A 254 -16.20 2.15 -10.56
N THR A 255 -16.63 1.04 -9.98
CA THR A 255 -15.77 0.13 -9.21
C THR A 255 -15.10 -0.93 -10.10
N GLU A 256 -15.36 -0.92 -11.42
CA GLU A 256 -14.84 -1.91 -12.37
C GLU A 256 -15.06 -3.37 -11.90
N GLY A 257 -16.20 -3.61 -11.24
CA GLY A 257 -16.55 -4.92 -10.69
C GLY A 257 -15.82 -5.30 -9.38
N CYS A 258 -15.29 -4.32 -8.63
CA CYS A 258 -14.59 -4.50 -7.36
C CYS A 258 -13.41 -5.50 -7.43
N PRO A 259 -12.37 -5.21 -8.23
CA PRO A 259 -11.29 -6.15 -8.52
C PRO A 259 -10.40 -6.46 -7.31
N PHE A 260 -10.46 -5.65 -6.23
CA PHE A 260 -9.64 -5.85 -5.04
C PHE A 260 -10.31 -6.81 -4.05
N VAL A 261 -11.59 -6.60 -3.73
CA VAL A 261 -12.32 -7.42 -2.74
C VAL A 261 -13.00 -8.63 -3.38
N GLY A 262 -13.51 -8.51 -4.61
CA GLY A 262 -14.33 -9.56 -5.25
C GLY A 262 -13.59 -10.88 -5.50
N THR A 263 -12.25 -10.88 -5.49
CA THR A 263 -11.43 -12.10 -5.67
C THR A 263 -10.73 -12.54 -4.38
N TYR A 264 -11.09 -11.95 -3.24
CA TYR A 264 -10.38 -12.15 -1.97
C TYR A 264 -10.39 -13.61 -1.52
N ASP A 265 -11.56 -14.25 -1.45
CA ASP A 265 -11.66 -15.65 -1.00
C ASP A 265 -10.92 -16.61 -1.93
N GLN A 266 -11.07 -16.45 -3.25
CA GLN A 266 -10.32 -17.23 -4.22
C GLN A 266 -8.80 -17.14 -3.98
N ARG A 267 -8.26 -15.92 -3.77
CA ARG A 267 -6.83 -15.72 -3.49
C ARG A 267 -6.40 -16.30 -2.14
N MET A 268 -7.23 -16.17 -1.11
CA MET A 268 -6.96 -16.76 0.20
C MET A 268 -6.94 -18.29 0.13
N ASN A 269 -7.83 -18.89 -0.66
CA ASN A 269 -7.87 -20.33 -0.87
C ASN A 269 -6.68 -20.82 -1.67
N ALA A 270 -6.32 -20.13 -2.76
CA ALA A 270 -5.11 -20.44 -3.53
C ALA A 270 -3.85 -20.39 -2.66
N ARG A 271 -3.68 -19.34 -1.84
CA ARG A 271 -2.54 -19.28 -0.91
C ARG A 271 -2.60 -20.37 0.16
N ALA A 272 -3.79 -20.78 0.59
CA ALA A 272 -3.94 -21.92 1.51
C ALA A 272 -3.54 -23.25 0.85
N ASP A 273 -3.80 -23.43 -0.45
CA ASP A 273 -3.36 -24.61 -1.23
C ASP A 273 -1.83 -24.66 -1.29
N GLU A 274 -1.17 -23.56 -1.64
CA GLU A 274 0.31 -23.46 -1.63
C GLU A 274 0.89 -23.81 -0.25
N ILE A 275 0.27 -23.32 0.83
CA ILE A 275 0.73 -23.62 2.20
C ILE A 275 0.51 -25.11 2.56
N VAL A 276 -0.50 -25.78 2.00
CA VAL A 276 -0.70 -27.23 2.19
C VAL A 276 0.40 -28.00 1.46
N GLU A 277 0.80 -27.58 0.26
CA GLU A 277 1.95 -28.16 -0.45
C GLU A 277 3.25 -27.96 0.34
N GLU A 278 3.51 -26.75 0.85
CA GLU A 278 4.63 -26.46 1.77
C GLU A 278 4.58 -27.39 3.00
N ALA A 279 3.38 -27.63 3.57
CA ALA A 279 3.20 -28.50 4.73
C ALA A 279 3.51 -29.97 4.43
N ASN A 280 3.23 -30.43 3.21
CA ASN A 280 3.52 -31.80 2.79
C ASN A 280 5.02 -32.03 2.53
N ALA A 281 5.75 -30.98 2.17
CA ALA A 281 7.20 -30.99 2.01
C ALA A 281 7.98 -30.76 3.32
N ALA A 282 7.31 -30.38 4.41
CA ALA A 282 7.96 -30.05 5.68
C ALA A 282 8.70 -31.25 6.30
N SER A 283 9.92 -31.01 6.80
CA SER A 283 10.78 -32.09 7.34
C SER A 283 10.35 -32.56 8.73
N THR A 284 9.50 -31.81 9.43
CA THR A 284 9.07 -32.15 10.79
C THR A 284 7.55 -32.12 10.94
N THR A 285 7.00 -33.00 11.78
CA THR A 285 5.56 -33.03 12.10
C THR A 285 5.08 -31.71 12.73
N SER A 286 5.93 -31.06 13.53
CA SER A 286 5.62 -29.76 14.16
C SER A 286 5.44 -28.66 13.11
N GLU A 287 6.35 -28.58 12.14
CA GLU A 287 6.29 -27.62 11.04
C GLU A 287 5.07 -27.90 10.14
N LYS A 288 4.83 -29.16 9.78
CA LYS A 288 3.64 -29.59 9.05
C LYS A 288 2.36 -29.12 9.73
N ASN A 289 2.20 -29.41 11.03
CA ASN A 289 1.02 -29.01 11.79
C ASN A 289 0.85 -27.48 11.87
N LYS A 290 1.96 -26.74 11.99
CA LYS A 290 1.94 -25.27 11.98
C LYS A 290 1.46 -24.72 10.64
N LEU A 291 1.95 -25.27 9.52
CA LEU A 291 1.56 -24.86 8.17
C LEU A 291 0.10 -25.22 7.88
N LEU A 292 -0.36 -26.43 8.25
CA LEU A 292 -1.77 -26.82 8.09
C LEU A 292 -2.72 -25.91 8.89
N ARG A 293 -2.34 -25.52 10.11
CA ARG A 293 -3.11 -24.52 10.89
C ARG A 293 -3.11 -23.15 10.21
N LYS A 294 -1.99 -22.74 9.60
CA LYS A 294 -1.91 -21.50 8.82
C LYS A 294 -2.84 -21.55 7.61
N ALA A 295 -2.81 -22.62 6.82
CA ALA A 295 -3.72 -22.81 5.68
C ALA A 295 -5.20 -22.75 6.11
N LYS A 296 -5.57 -23.45 7.20
CA LYS A 296 -6.93 -23.38 7.77
C LYS A 296 -7.35 -21.95 8.13
N ASN A 297 -6.43 -21.17 8.72
CA ASN A 297 -6.70 -19.77 9.05
C ASN A 297 -6.87 -18.89 7.80
N PHE A 298 -6.12 -19.16 6.72
CA PHE A 298 -6.30 -18.47 5.45
C PHE A 298 -7.70 -18.73 4.89
N ARG A 299 -8.13 -20.00 4.78
CA ARG A 299 -9.49 -20.33 4.33
C ARG A 299 -10.57 -19.70 5.18
N LYS A 300 -10.42 -19.76 6.50
CA LYS A 300 -11.36 -19.13 7.44
C LYS A 300 -11.51 -17.64 7.17
N ARG A 301 -10.41 -16.92 6.94
CA ARG A 301 -10.42 -15.48 6.66
C ARG A 301 -10.96 -15.16 5.26
N GLY A 302 -10.67 -15.99 4.26
CA GLY A 302 -11.27 -15.89 2.92
C GLY A 302 -12.78 -15.94 3.01
N LYS A 303 -13.31 -17.02 3.60
CA LYS A 303 -14.73 -17.20 3.85
C LYS A 303 -15.35 -16.07 4.68
N GLN A 304 -14.66 -15.60 5.71
CA GLN A 304 -15.13 -14.49 6.55
C GLN A 304 -15.37 -13.21 5.74
N VAL A 305 -14.46 -12.88 4.80
CA VAL A 305 -14.63 -11.71 3.93
C VAL A 305 -15.73 -11.94 2.90
N ASP A 306 -15.79 -13.12 2.30
CA ASP A 306 -16.85 -13.50 1.35
C ASP A 306 -18.24 -13.43 1.98
N ASP A 307 -18.44 -14.08 3.13
CA ASP A 307 -19.68 -14.03 3.90
C ASP A 307 -20.05 -12.58 4.25
N SER A 308 -19.06 -11.76 4.64
CA SER A 308 -19.27 -10.35 4.93
C SER A 308 -19.69 -9.56 3.70
N LEU A 309 -19.11 -9.82 2.53
CA LEU A 309 -19.43 -9.15 1.27
C LEU A 309 -20.83 -9.52 0.81
N THR A 310 -21.15 -10.82 0.77
CA THR A 310 -22.49 -11.32 0.41
C THR A 310 -23.57 -10.78 1.33
N SER A 311 -23.33 -10.76 2.66
CA SER A 311 -24.31 -10.26 3.63
C SER A 311 -24.63 -8.77 3.50
N ARG A 312 -23.77 -8.00 2.80
CA ARG A 312 -23.94 -6.57 2.54
C ARG A 312 -24.40 -6.25 1.11
N GLY A 313 -24.82 -7.25 0.35
CA GLY A 313 -25.34 -7.08 -1.01
C GLY A 313 -24.29 -7.19 -2.11
N GLY A 314 -23.08 -7.64 -1.79
CA GLY A 314 -22.02 -7.84 -2.77
C GLY A 314 -21.31 -6.55 -3.16
N CYS A 315 -20.65 -6.60 -4.32
CA CYS A 315 -19.91 -5.49 -4.91
C CYS A 315 -20.86 -4.44 -5.48
N ARG A 316 -20.76 -3.18 -5.03
CA ARG A 316 -21.46 -2.06 -5.68
C ARG A 316 -20.81 -1.73 -7.03
N ASP A 317 -21.60 -1.27 -7.99
CA ASP A 317 -21.10 -0.81 -9.29
C ASP A 317 -20.37 0.54 -9.21
N LYS A 318 -20.65 1.32 -8.16
CA LYS A 318 -20.15 2.69 -7.99
C LYS A 318 -19.71 2.96 -6.56
N GLY A 319 -18.75 3.87 -6.44
CA GLY A 319 -18.27 4.35 -5.15
C GLY A 319 -16.84 3.94 -4.88
N VAL A 320 -15.92 4.91 -4.95
CA VAL A 320 -14.49 4.67 -4.77
C VAL A 320 -13.84 5.71 -3.89
N PHE A 321 -12.78 5.32 -3.20
CA PHE A 321 -11.77 6.18 -2.62
C PHE A 321 -10.63 6.42 -3.61
N TYR A 322 -10.07 7.63 -3.58
CA TYR A 322 -8.78 7.95 -4.20
C TYR A 322 -7.69 7.61 -3.21
N VAL A 323 -6.74 6.75 -3.60
CA VAL A 323 -5.73 6.22 -2.69
C VAL A 323 -4.34 6.40 -3.29
N ARG A 324 -3.43 7.02 -2.53
CA ARG A 324 -1.98 6.93 -2.76
C ARG A 324 -1.49 5.66 -2.09
N ASP A 325 -0.83 4.80 -2.86
CA ASP A 325 -0.42 3.45 -2.48
C ASP A 325 1.01 3.22 -2.99
N SER A 326 1.80 2.41 -2.30
CA SER A 326 3.24 2.26 -2.53
C SER A 326 3.62 0.93 -3.19
N ILE A 327 2.67 0.22 -3.79
CA ILE A 327 2.90 -1.10 -4.43
C ILE A 327 2.44 -1.20 -5.90
N TYR A 328 1.99 -0.09 -6.50
CA TYR A 328 1.48 -0.01 -7.88
C TYR A 328 2.38 0.87 -8.75
N SER A 329 3.60 0.40 -9.01
CA SER A 329 4.52 1.00 -9.99
C SER A 329 3.82 1.23 -11.34
N ASP A 330 3.83 2.47 -11.84
CA ASP A 330 3.09 2.88 -13.03
C ASP A 330 4.05 3.35 -14.14
N PRO A 331 4.07 2.69 -15.31
CA PRO A 331 4.96 3.07 -16.42
C PRO A 331 4.84 4.51 -16.91
N SER A 332 3.72 5.19 -16.63
CA SER A 332 3.54 6.61 -16.98
C SER A 332 4.25 7.58 -16.02
N MET A 333 4.73 7.09 -14.88
CA MET A 333 5.40 7.89 -13.86
C MET A 333 6.91 7.97 -14.11
N PRO A 334 7.62 8.99 -13.60
CA PRO A 334 9.09 9.06 -13.72
C PRO A 334 9.79 7.85 -13.10
N LEU A 335 10.98 7.52 -13.62
CA LEU A 335 11.87 6.54 -13.00
C LEU A 335 12.42 7.08 -11.67
N TYR A 336 12.51 6.20 -10.69
CA TYR A 336 13.17 6.41 -9.42
C TYR A 336 14.39 5.51 -9.35
N ASP A 337 15.55 6.13 -9.16
CA ASP A 337 16.81 5.42 -9.00
C ASP A 337 17.02 5.04 -7.53
N TYR A 338 17.00 3.73 -7.25
CA TYR A 338 17.20 3.20 -5.90
C TYR A 338 18.66 3.01 -5.55
N ASP A 339 19.57 3.05 -6.52
CA ASP A 339 21.01 2.91 -6.29
C ASP A 339 21.78 3.68 -7.36
N LEU A 340 22.19 4.90 -7.01
CA LEU A 340 22.90 5.82 -7.91
C LEU A 340 24.24 5.26 -8.42
N GLU A 341 24.75 4.18 -7.82
CA GLU A 341 26.00 3.53 -8.21
C GLU A 341 25.78 2.36 -9.18
N ASN A 342 24.53 1.90 -9.36
CA ASN A 342 24.20 0.70 -10.14
C ASN A 342 23.05 0.94 -11.13
N GLU A 343 23.38 1.07 -12.42
CA GLU A 343 22.40 1.14 -13.51
C GLU A 343 21.52 -0.12 -13.56
N GLY A 344 20.23 0.05 -13.89
CA GLY A 344 19.27 -1.03 -14.03
C GLY A 344 18.45 -1.31 -12.77
N GLU A 345 18.74 -0.60 -11.67
CA GLU A 345 17.99 -0.69 -10.42
C GLU A 345 16.79 0.27 -10.36
N GLU A 346 16.63 1.11 -11.39
CA GLU A 346 15.54 2.07 -11.51
C GLU A 346 14.20 1.38 -11.77
N THR A 347 13.17 1.81 -11.03
CA THR A 347 11.79 1.44 -11.34
C THR A 347 10.93 2.69 -11.42
N HIS A 348 9.82 2.62 -12.14
CA HIS A 348 8.87 3.71 -12.14
C HIS A 348 8.32 3.95 -10.73
N LEU A 349 8.08 5.21 -10.39
CA LEU A 349 7.30 5.57 -9.20
C LEU A 349 5.90 4.93 -9.27
N ASN A 350 5.26 4.82 -8.11
CA ASN A 350 3.87 4.36 -8.07
C ASN A 350 2.93 5.35 -8.75
N ALA A 351 1.81 4.82 -9.25
CA ALA A 351 0.66 5.62 -9.64
C ALA A 351 0.36 6.65 -8.55
N LYS A 352 0.31 7.94 -8.93
CA LYS A 352 0.08 9.04 -7.99
C LYS A 352 -1.16 8.80 -7.12
N VAL A 353 -2.20 8.26 -7.76
CA VAL A 353 -3.46 7.82 -7.14
C VAL A 353 -4.01 6.62 -7.91
N ILE A 354 -4.54 5.65 -7.19
CA ILE A 354 -5.40 4.57 -7.68
C ILE A 354 -6.82 4.72 -7.10
N LEU A 355 -7.78 3.98 -7.63
CA LEU A 355 -9.12 3.87 -7.03
C LEU A 355 -9.26 2.57 -6.23
N ARG A 356 -9.93 2.68 -5.09
CA ARG A 356 -10.37 1.56 -4.25
C ARG A 356 -11.87 1.61 -4.07
N GLU A 357 -12.56 0.52 -4.36
CA GLU A 357 -13.98 0.38 -4.06
C GLU A 357 -14.28 0.58 -2.55
N TYR A 358 -15.46 1.09 -2.21
CA TYR A 358 -15.84 1.28 -0.81
C TYR A 358 -15.89 -0.04 -0.01
N GLU A 359 -16.13 -1.16 -0.67
CA GLU A 359 -16.06 -2.52 -0.13
C GLU A 359 -14.69 -2.81 0.48
N TRP A 360 -13.59 -2.28 -0.10
CA TRP A 360 -12.25 -2.44 0.49
C TRP A 360 -12.20 -1.84 1.90
N ALA A 361 -12.79 -0.66 2.07
CA ALA A 361 -12.84 -0.01 3.37
C ALA A 361 -13.75 -0.75 4.36
N GLU A 362 -14.89 -1.25 3.88
CA GLU A 362 -15.86 -1.95 4.72
C GLU A 362 -15.41 -3.33 5.21
N HIS A 363 -14.64 -4.04 4.39
CA HIS A 363 -14.33 -5.45 4.65
C HIS A 363 -12.88 -5.68 5.04
N LEU A 364 -11.94 -4.84 4.63
CA LEU A 364 -10.51 -5.11 4.80
C LEU A 364 -9.80 -4.14 5.74
N ILE A 365 -10.28 -2.90 5.88
CA ILE A 365 -9.70 -1.95 6.83
C ILE A 365 -9.90 -2.43 8.27
N ASN A 366 -8.84 -2.32 9.06
CA ASN A 366 -8.84 -2.56 10.49
C ASN A 366 -8.42 -1.32 11.30
N HIS A 367 -7.80 -0.31 10.68
CA HIS A 367 -7.57 1.00 11.30
C HIS A 367 -7.75 2.13 10.29
N ALA A 368 -8.30 3.25 10.74
CA ALA A 368 -8.35 4.50 9.98
C ALA A 368 -8.10 5.68 10.92
N TYR A 369 -7.23 6.60 10.53
CA TYR A 369 -6.87 7.76 11.35
C TYR A 369 -6.41 8.93 10.46
N GLN A 370 -6.48 10.14 10.99
CA GLN A 370 -5.90 11.32 10.33
C GLN A 370 -4.73 11.83 11.14
N ILE A 371 -3.74 12.38 10.44
CA ILE A 371 -2.67 13.19 11.00
C ILE A 371 -2.94 14.64 10.61
N TYR A 372 -2.79 15.58 11.54
CA TYR A 372 -2.98 17.01 11.29
C TYR A 372 -2.02 17.87 12.14
N PRO A 373 -1.61 19.04 11.66
CA PRO A 373 -0.75 19.94 12.43
C PRO A 373 -1.51 20.54 13.62
N ILE A 374 -0.85 20.65 14.76
CA ILE A 374 -1.34 21.41 15.92
C ILE A 374 -1.15 22.90 15.61
N GLN A 375 -2.20 23.70 15.83
CA GLN A 375 -2.15 25.16 15.67
C GLN A 375 -1.56 25.83 16.90
#